data_AF-A0A933WS46-F1
#
_entry.id   AF-A0A933WS46-F1
#
_cell.length_a   1.000
_cell.length_b   1.000
_cell.length_c   1.000
_cell.angle_alpha   90.00
_cell.angle_beta   90.00
_cell.angle_gamma   90.00
#
_symmetry.space_group_name_H-M   'P 1'
#
loop_
_entity.id
_entity.type
_entity.pdbx_description
1 polymer ?
#
loop_
_entity_poly.entity_id
_entity_poly.type
_entity_poly.pdbx_seq_one_letter_code
_entity_poly.pdbx_strand_id
1 'polypeptide(L)'
;CTSCHDPHDNRYGKFLVKPNANAALCTTCHQKTNYTSSAHAVSHLAYTPPGGSATTVREYSCRSCHQTHGASTAQAYLLRGAEENTCYLCHGSPALSGAKNIKNLFAKAYKHPTETSAGLHKNPELDASNLGPGRRHAECWDCHNPHQAQTGTHTVGTASGNLIGKALLGQWGVEPSWGSTAWVTAASYVRQVFTGTTGFKEYQLCLKCHSSYAFASSPPAGITDQAIELNPYNRGAHPLRAGLSSQAGATSPKALAASQMSAPWTAMGSQTMSCSDCHDSDAASDPKGPHGSAASRILKGPRKYWPKNAANALWTLQDVRNNQNSWSTDLFCVNCHPLRSGSNWLSEPHDAHDSRTFDGQGMKCVMCHSVNPHGSKRSRLIVYDTEPAPYNYSGTGTFDKALIKGFKKASSPTNYAKGNCYTISGCHGNTNTGGYDP
;
A
#
# COMPACT_ATOMS: atom_id res chain seq x y z
N CYS A 1 35.83 -9.49 26.98
CA CYS A 1 35.25 -9.70 28.32
C CYS A 1 35.37 -8.45 29.19
N THR A 2 36.58 -7.91 29.40
CA THR A 2 36.81 -6.78 30.33
C THR A 2 36.22 -5.44 29.91
N SER A 3 35.86 -5.26 28.64
CA SER A 3 35.14 -4.07 28.16
C SER A 3 33.71 -3.96 28.71
N CYS A 4 33.11 -5.08 29.11
CA CYS A 4 31.75 -5.13 29.65
C CYS A 4 31.71 -5.62 31.10
N HIS A 5 32.74 -6.36 31.52
CA HIS A 5 32.82 -6.98 32.83
C HIS A 5 34.09 -6.57 33.60
N ASP A 6 33.99 -6.30 34.89
CA ASP A 6 35.12 -6.19 35.79
C ASP A 6 35.17 -7.43 36.68
N PRO A 7 36.16 -8.34 36.51
CA PRO A 7 36.24 -9.55 37.34
C PRO A 7 36.44 -9.26 38.83
N HIS A 8 36.81 -8.03 39.21
CA HIS A 8 37.03 -7.63 40.60
C HIS A 8 35.90 -6.76 41.19
N ASP A 9 34.90 -6.36 40.39
CA ASP A 9 33.76 -5.55 40.85
C ASP A 9 32.42 -6.13 40.37
N ASN A 10 31.58 -6.54 41.34
CA ASN A 10 30.23 -7.08 41.08
C ASN A 10 29.11 -6.12 41.51
N ARG A 11 29.39 -4.83 41.70
CA ARG A 11 28.41 -3.83 42.14
C ARG A 11 27.13 -3.78 41.29
N TYR A 12 27.23 -4.04 39.99
CA TYR A 12 26.09 -4.01 39.06
C TYR A 12 25.53 -5.41 38.73
N GLY A 13 26.00 -6.45 39.42
CA GLY A 13 25.66 -7.85 39.16
C GLY A 13 26.31 -8.39 37.88
N LYS A 14 26.52 -9.71 37.82
CA LYS A 14 27.21 -10.41 36.72
C LYS A 14 28.55 -9.75 36.35
N PHE A 15 29.23 -9.15 37.32
CA PHE A 15 30.49 -8.44 37.14
C PHE A 15 30.42 -7.31 36.11
N LEU A 16 29.27 -6.70 35.84
CA LEU A 16 29.17 -5.66 34.81
C LEU A 16 29.86 -4.36 35.25
N VAL A 17 30.51 -3.65 34.33
CA VAL A 17 31.17 -2.34 34.60
C VAL A 17 30.17 -1.17 34.73
N LYS A 18 28.93 -1.36 34.31
CA LYS A 18 27.82 -0.39 34.39
C LYS A 18 26.49 -1.11 34.62
N PRO A 19 25.45 -0.40 35.13
CA PRO A 19 24.09 -0.92 35.15
C PRO A 19 23.63 -1.35 33.76
N ASN A 20 22.84 -2.43 33.68
CA ASN A 20 22.28 -2.91 32.42
C ASN A 20 20.82 -2.51 32.19
N ALA A 21 20.21 -1.83 33.17
CA ALA A 21 18.87 -1.28 33.04
C ALA A 21 18.84 -0.22 31.92
N ASN A 22 17.80 -0.27 31.07
CA ASN A 22 17.60 0.64 29.95
C ASN A 22 18.79 0.67 28.96
N ALA A 23 19.59 -0.41 28.90
CA ALA A 23 20.80 -0.53 28.08
C ALA A 23 21.91 0.49 28.37
N ALA A 24 22.06 0.99 29.60
CA ALA A 24 23.09 1.98 29.95
C ALA A 24 24.54 1.52 29.63
N LEU A 25 24.81 0.21 29.71
CA LEU A 25 26.08 -0.34 29.23
C LEU A 25 26.20 -0.27 27.70
N CYS A 26 25.20 -0.73 26.95
CA CYS A 26 25.26 -0.80 25.48
C CYS A 26 25.35 0.58 24.85
N THR A 27 24.58 1.55 25.35
CA THR A 27 24.57 2.93 24.86
C THR A 27 25.81 3.72 25.28
N THR A 28 26.76 3.13 26.01
CA THR A 28 28.08 3.74 26.17
C THR A 28 28.84 3.75 24.84
N CYS A 29 28.64 2.73 23.98
CA CYS A 29 29.33 2.61 22.69
C CYS A 29 28.38 2.66 21.48
N HIS A 30 27.18 2.10 21.60
CA HIS A 30 26.23 2.02 20.50
C HIS A 30 25.19 3.14 20.57
N GLN A 31 25.50 4.28 19.95
CA GLN A 31 24.54 5.37 19.77
C GLN A 31 23.64 5.07 18.58
N LYS A 32 22.34 4.85 18.85
CA LYS A 32 21.33 4.65 17.81
C LYS A 32 20.50 5.92 17.66
N THR A 33 20.51 6.48 16.45
CA THR A 33 19.73 7.67 16.10
C THR A 33 18.28 7.49 16.52
N ASN A 34 17.75 8.47 17.27
CA ASN A 34 16.36 8.55 17.73
C ASN A 34 15.83 7.38 18.61
N TYR A 35 16.68 6.47 19.08
CA TYR A 35 16.25 5.29 19.83
C TYR A 35 15.45 5.61 21.08
N THR A 36 15.84 6.63 21.84
CA THR A 36 15.18 7.04 23.09
C THR A 36 13.70 7.41 22.91
N SER A 37 13.28 7.75 21.69
CA SER A 37 11.89 8.08 21.34
C SER A 37 11.11 6.91 20.70
N SER A 38 11.79 5.81 20.38
CA SER A 38 11.17 4.65 19.72
C SER A 38 10.13 3.98 20.61
N ALA A 39 9.15 3.31 19.99
CA ALA A 39 8.12 2.57 20.71
C ALA A 39 8.71 1.52 21.68
N HIS A 40 9.83 0.89 21.31
CA HIS A 40 10.50 -0.10 22.16
C HIS A 40 11.22 0.54 23.36
N ALA A 41 11.90 1.67 23.17
CA ALA A 41 12.65 2.32 24.25
C ALA A 41 11.75 2.94 25.32
N VAL A 42 10.50 3.28 24.99
CA VAL A 42 9.53 3.87 25.93
C VAL A 42 8.48 2.85 26.44
N SER A 43 8.56 1.59 26.01
CA SER A 43 7.56 0.58 26.33
C SER A 43 7.70 0.03 27.76
N HIS A 44 6.70 0.29 28.58
CA HIS A 44 6.57 -0.28 29.93
C HIS A 44 5.84 -1.64 29.96
N LEU A 45 5.62 -2.25 28.81
CA LEU A 45 4.94 -3.55 28.73
C LEU A 45 5.77 -4.63 29.44
N ALA A 46 5.10 -5.42 30.28
CA ALA A 46 5.72 -6.49 31.06
C ALA A 46 6.24 -7.60 30.13
N TYR A 47 7.51 -7.93 30.26
CA TYR A 47 8.20 -8.89 29.40
C TYR A 47 9.06 -9.82 30.27
N THR A 48 9.01 -11.12 29.99
CA THR A 48 9.90 -12.10 30.60
C THR A 48 10.78 -12.68 29.49
N PRO A 49 12.05 -12.27 29.38
CA PRO A 49 12.94 -12.79 28.36
C PRO A 49 13.22 -14.28 28.58
N PRO A 50 13.50 -15.06 27.50
CA PRO A 50 13.89 -16.46 27.64
C PRO A 50 15.07 -16.62 28.62
N GLY A 51 14.86 -17.41 29.67
CA GLY A 51 15.86 -17.66 30.71
C GLY A 51 16.19 -16.46 31.62
N GLY A 52 15.33 -15.45 31.67
CA GLY A 52 15.48 -14.30 32.58
C GLY A 52 14.24 -14.04 33.43
N SER A 53 14.40 -13.18 34.42
CA SER A 53 13.31 -12.75 35.31
C SER A 53 12.38 -11.74 34.63
N ALA A 54 11.16 -11.63 35.16
CA ALA A 54 10.20 -10.63 34.73
C ALA A 54 10.79 -9.20 34.79
N THR A 55 10.51 -8.41 33.76
CA THR A 55 11.00 -7.05 33.56
C THR A 55 10.03 -6.31 32.62
N THR A 56 10.47 -5.23 31.98
CA THR A 56 9.74 -4.55 30.91
C THR A 56 10.56 -4.50 29.63
N VAL A 57 9.89 -4.29 28.49
CA VAL A 57 10.57 -4.11 27.19
C VAL A 57 11.61 -2.99 27.26
N ARG A 58 11.27 -1.86 27.88
CA ARG A 58 12.18 -0.71 28.09
C ARG A 58 13.36 -1.04 29.00
N GLU A 59 13.12 -1.69 30.14
CA GLU A 59 14.19 -1.96 31.10
C GLU A 59 15.20 -2.97 30.55
N TYR A 60 14.71 -3.99 29.84
CA TYR A 60 15.55 -4.98 29.16
C TYR A 60 16.19 -4.44 27.87
N SER A 61 15.51 -3.48 27.22
CA SER A 61 16.01 -2.62 26.14
C SER A 61 16.63 -3.41 24.98
N CYS A 62 17.85 -3.08 24.54
CA CYS A 62 18.54 -3.75 23.44
C CYS A 62 18.58 -5.28 23.59
N ARG A 63 18.63 -5.79 24.82
CA ARG A 63 18.67 -7.23 25.10
C ARG A 63 17.35 -7.93 24.80
N SER A 64 16.25 -7.18 24.62
CA SER A 64 14.96 -7.73 24.20
C SER A 64 15.07 -8.40 22.83
N CYS A 65 15.90 -7.85 21.95
CA CYS A 65 16.12 -8.37 20.60
C CYS A 65 17.51 -8.95 20.38
N HIS A 66 18.53 -8.40 21.04
CA HIS A 66 19.93 -8.80 20.84
C HIS A 66 20.42 -9.81 21.88
N GLN A 67 21.14 -10.83 21.41
CA GLN A 67 21.85 -11.83 22.19
C GLN A 67 23.31 -11.42 22.36
N THR A 68 23.70 -11.10 23.60
CA THR A 68 25.02 -10.53 23.90
C THR A 68 26.16 -11.54 23.96
N HIS A 69 25.86 -12.84 24.15
CA HIS A 69 26.83 -13.92 24.19
C HIS A 69 26.31 -15.15 23.44
N GLY A 70 27.21 -15.91 22.81
CA GLY A 70 26.87 -17.16 22.14
C GLY A 70 25.95 -16.99 20.93
N ALA A 71 25.92 -15.81 20.32
CA ALA A 71 25.27 -15.62 19.04
C ALA A 71 26.03 -16.39 17.96
N SER A 72 25.32 -17.18 17.16
CA SER A 72 25.89 -17.90 16.01
C SER A 72 25.96 -17.00 14.78
N THR A 73 26.71 -17.44 13.77
CA THR A 73 26.76 -16.76 12.46
C THR A 73 25.40 -16.70 11.76
N ALA A 74 24.45 -17.57 12.13
CA ALA A 74 23.07 -17.54 11.62
C ALA A 74 22.21 -16.41 12.23
N GLN A 75 22.67 -15.78 13.31
CA GLN A 75 22.00 -14.65 13.97
C GLN A 75 22.63 -13.34 13.49
N ALA A 76 22.18 -12.87 12.31
CA ALA A 76 22.60 -11.59 11.78
C ALA A 76 22.44 -10.48 12.84
N TYR A 77 23.43 -9.59 12.95
CA TYR A 77 23.41 -8.45 13.88
C TYR A 77 23.17 -8.81 15.35
N LEU A 78 23.57 -10.02 15.78
CA LEU A 78 23.40 -10.54 17.13
C LEU A 78 21.92 -10.63 17.56
N LEU A 79 20.99 -10.84 16.63
CA LEU A 79 19.59 -11.05 16.98
C LEU A 79 19.39 -12.36 17.74
N ARG A 80 18.35 -12.45 18.58
CA ARG A 80 18.03 -13.67 19.35
C ARG A 80 17.60 -14.85 18.46
N GLY A 81 17.20 -14.59 17.23
CA GLY A 81 16.95 -15.61 16.22
C GLY A 81 16.94 -15.00 14.82
N ALA A 82 16.26 -15.67 13.89
CA ALA A 82 15.81 -15.02 12.66
C ALA A 82 15.03 -13.74 13.00
N GLU A 83 14.99 -12.80 12.07
CA GLU A 83 14.44 -11.47 12.30
C GLU A 83 12.98 -11.53 12.76
N GLU A 84 12.13 -12.24 12.03
CA GLU A 84 10.70 -12.38 12.30
C GLU A 84 10.48 -13.04 13.66
N ASN A 85 11.24 -14.09 13.94
CA ASN A 85 11.17 -14.82 15.21
C ASN A 85 11.54 -13.93 16.40
N THR A 86 12.46 -12.98 16.21
CA THR A 86 12.81 -11.99 17.24
C THR A 86 11.65 -11.04 17.51
N CYS A 87 11.00 -10.54 16.45
CA CYS A 87 9.81 -9.69 16.58
C CYS A 87 8.63 -10.42 17.23
N TYR A 88 8.42 -11.69 16.86
CA TYR A 88 7.32 -12.51 17.34
C TYR A 88 7.40 -12.92 18.80
N LEU A 89 8.52 -12.70 19.50
CA LEU A 89 8.58 -12.84 20.96
C LEU A 89 7.57 -11.93 21.67
N CYS A 90 7.29 -10.76 21.10
CA CYS A 90 6.32 -9.80 21.65
C CYS A 90 5.10 -9.61 20.73
N HIS A 91 5.30 -9.70 19.42
CA HIS A 91 4.27 -9.44 18.40
C HIS A 91 3.68 -10.71 17.77
N GLY A 92 3.93 -11.86 18.41
CA GLY A 92 3.50 -13.18 17.95
C GLY A 92 2.04 -13.51 18.25
N SER A 93 1.77 -14.81 18.30
CA SER A 93 0.47 -15.37 18.66
C SER A 93 0.69 -16.46 19.73
N PRO A 94 0.37 -16.20 21.01
CA PRO A 94 -0.18 -14.95 21.53
C PRO A 94 0.85 -13.80 21.51
N ALA A 95 0.36 -12.56 21.39
CA ALA A 95 1.19 -11.37 21.57
C ALA A 95 1.30 -11.04 23.07
N LEU A 96 2.33 -10.29 23.44
CA LEU A 96 2.44 -9.68 24.76
C LEU A 96 1.22 -8.78 24.98
N SER A 97 0.60 -8.83 26.18
CA SER A 97 -0.53 -7.95 26.53
C SER A 97 -0.23 -6.47 26.23
N GLY A 98 -1.08 -5.84 25.42
CA GLY A 98 -0.89 -4.46 24.94
C GLY A 98 -0.05 -4.30 23.66
N ALA A 99 0.66 -5.35 23.23
CA ALA A 99 1.33 -5.38 21.93
C ALA A 99 0.35 -5.79 20.82
N LYS A 100 0.74 -5.49 19.57
CA LYS A 100 -0.02 -5.89 18.38
C LYS A 100 0.36 -7.30 17.95
N ASN A 101 -0.62 -8.18 17.78
CA ASN A 101 -0.44 -9.52 17.18
C ASN A 101 -0.40 -9.38 15.66
N ILE A 102 0.79 -9.27 15.08
CA ILE A 102 0.98 -9.20 13.62
C ILE A 102 1.14 -10.59 13.01
N LYS A 103 1.54 -11.60 13.78
CA LYS A 103 1.75 -12.97 13.28
C LYS A 103 0.49 -13.56 12.65
N ASN A 104 -0.69 -13.29 13.22
CA ASN A 104 -1.95 -13.75 12.65
C ASN A 104 -2.25 -13.18 11.26
N LEU A 105 -1.70 -12.01 10.90
CA LEU A 105 -1.94 -11.40 9.59
C LEU A 105 -1.13 -12.12 8.50
N PHE A 106 0.04 -12.66 8.85
CA PHE A 106 0.84 -13.49 7.95
C PHE A 106 0.31 -14.93 7.82
N ALA A 107 -0.69 -15.32 8.59
CA ALA A 107 -1.46 -16.54 8.32
C ALA A 107 -2.49 -16.37 7.19
N LYS A 108 -2.82 -15.13 6.79
CA LYS A 108 -3.85 -14.86 5.78
C LYS A 108 -3.42 -15.26 4.36
N ALA A 109 -4.42 -15.47 3.51
CA ALA A 109 -4.24 -15.95 2.13
C ALA A 109 -3.38 -15.00 1.28
N TYR A 110 -3.59 -13.69 1.41
CA TYR A 110 -2.83 -12.68 0.70
C TYR A 110 -2.02 -11.85 1.70
N LYS A 111 -0.72 -11.78 1.50
CA LYS A 111 0.23 -11.18 2.45
C LYS A 111 1.54 -10.82 1.77
N HIS A 112 2.31 -9.96 2.42
CA HIS A 112 3.72 -9.80 2.05
C HIS A 112 4.51 -11.06 2.44
N PRO A 113 5.58 -11.42 1.68
CA PRO A 113 6.34 -12.65 1.85
C PRO A 113 7.31 -12.62 3.06
N THR A 114 6.96 -11.91 4.13
CA THR A 114 7.83 -11.66 5.30
C THR A 114 8.26 -12.91 6.02
N GLU A 115 7.43 -13.95 6.10
CA GLU A 115 7.81 -15.21 6.75
C GLU A 115 8.52 -16.19 5.80
N THR A 116 8.58 -15.87 4.50
CA THR A 116 9.17 -16.73 3.46
C THR A 116 10.48 -16.19 2.88
N SER A 117 10.84 -14.96 3.24
CA SER A 117 12.12 -14.34 2.95
C SER A 117 12.82 -14.14 4.29
N ALA A 118 13.96 -14.79 4.52
CA ALA A 118 14.69 -14.68 5.79
C ALA A 118 16.19 -14.50 5.55
N GLY A 119 16.79 -13.55 6.27
CA GLY A 119 18.22 -13.26 6.26
C GLY A 119 18.73 -12.64 4.95
N LEU A 120 17.84 -12.04 4.14
CA LEU A 120 18.20 -11.41 2.88
C LEU A 120 18.48 -9.90 3.05
N HIS A 121 17.84 -9.28 4.03
CA HIS A 121 18.05 -7.90 4.42
C HIS A 121 19.48 -7.66 4.89
N LYS A 122 20.06 -6.56 4.41
CA LYS A 122 21.39 -6.10 4.81
C LYS A 122 21.29 -4.74 5.46
N ASN A 123 22.04 -4.54 6.53
CA ASN A 123 22.16 -3.25 7.18
C ASN A 123 23.60 -2.72 7.09
N PRO A 124 23.85 -1.56 6.42
CA PRO A 124 22.85 -0.75 5.73
C PRO A 124 22.51 -1.27 4.31
N GLU A 125 21.23 -1.22 3.94
CA GLU A 125 20.78 -1.32 2.56
C GLU A 125 20.46 0.10 2.07
N LEU A 126 21.26 0.58 1.11
CA LEU A 126 21.23 1.98 0.68
C LEU A 126 20.70 2.16 -0.75
N ASP A 127 20.58 1.08 -1.50
CA ASP A 127 20.15 1.10 -2.89
C ASP A 127 19.46 -0.21 -3.31
N ALA A 128 19.12 -0.33 -4.59
CA ALA A 128 18.41 -1.48 -5.15
C ALA A 128 19.28 -2.73 -5.37
N SER A 129 20.60 -2.69 -5.09
CA SER A 129 21.52 -3.81 -5.36
C SER A 129 21.13 -5.11 -4.66
N ASN A 130 20.35 -5.02 -3.58
CA ASN A 130 19.85 -6.15 -2.81
C ASN A 130 18.35 -6.43 -3.00
N LEU A 131 17.69 -5.72 -3.92
CA LEU A 131 16.24 -5.84 -4.20
C LEU A 131 15.91 -6.47 -5.57
N GLY A 132 16.94 -6.78 -6.36
CA GLY A 132 16.81 -7.37 -7.70
C GLY A 132 16.30 -8.83 -7.72
N PRO A 133 16.13 -9.39 -8.93
CA PRO A 133 15.72 -10.79 -9.11
C PRO A 133 16.59 -11.77 -8.32
N GLY A 134 15.96 -12.71 -7.61
CA GLY A 134 16.65 -13.71 -6.76
C GLY A 134 17.07 -13.22 -5.38
N ARG A 135 17.06 -11.89 -5.12
CA ARG A 135 17.29 -11.31 -3.78
C ARG A 135 16.10 -10.51 -3.27
N ARG A 136 15.04 -10.35 -4.07
CA ARG A 136 13.81 -9.65 -3.68
C ARG A 136 13.23 -10.24 -2.38
N HIS A 137 13.05 -9.38 -1.38
CA HIS A 137 12.59 -9.74 -0.05
C HIS A 137 11.69 -8.63 0.52
N ALA A 138 10.98 -8.96 1.60
CA ALA A 138 10.17 -8.03 2.37
C ALA A 138 10.09 -8.51 3.83
N GLU A 139 11.19 -8.36 4.57
CA GLU A 139 11.34 -8.66 5.99
C GLU A 139 10.79 -7.51 6.86
N CYS A 140 10.72 -7.68 8.18
CA CYS A 140 10.18 -6.65 9.07
C CYS A 140 10.96 -5.34 8.99
N TRP A 141 12.29 -5.41 8.84
CA TRP A 141 13.20 -4.28 8.75
C TRP A 141 13.15 -3.59 7.38
N ASP A 142 12.58 -4.23 6.36
CA ASP A 142 12.38 -3.60 5.06
C ASP A 142 11.30 -2.53 5.09
N CYS A 143 10.43 -2.54 6.10
CA CYS A 143 9.36 -1.56 6.29
C CYS A 143 9.46 -0.78 7.61
N HIS A 144 9.98 -1.40 8.67
CA HIS A 144 10.08 -0.78 9.99
C HIS A 144 11.53 -0.65 10.44
N ASN A 145 11.89 0.46 11.07
CA ASN A 145 13.16 0.54 11.79
C ASN A 145 12.89 0.36 13.29
N PRO A 146 13.21 -0.80 13.91
CA PRO A 146 12.88 -1.06 15.32
C PRO A 146 13.58 -0.10 16.29
N HIS A 147 14.62 0.60 15.84
CA HIS A 147 15.31 1.61 16.63
C HIS A 147 14.68 3.00 16.52
N GLN A 148 13.71 3.25 15.65
CA GLN A 148 13.16 4.60 15.41
C GLN A 148 11.64 4.63 15.28
N ALA A 149 11.02 3.52 14.88
CA ALA A 149 9.58 3.40 14.76
C ALA A 149 8.90 3.75 16.09
N GLN A 150 7.84 4.56 16.00
CA GLN A 150 7.03 4.95 17.16
C GLN A 150 5.56 4.56 16.93
N THR A 151 4.76 4.59 17.99
CA THR A 151 3.32 4.36 17.90
C THR A 151 2.64 5.47 17.08
N GLY A 152 1.90 5.08 16.05
CA GLY A 152 1.06 5.99 15.27
C GLY A 152 1.01 5.63 13.78
N THR A 153 -0.19 5.66 13.21
CA THR A 153 -0.45 5.47 11.78
C THR A 153 -0.54 6.82 11.06
N HIS A 154 -0.67 6.81 9.73
CA HIS A 154 -1.03 8.01 8.98
C HIS A 154 -2.46 8.45 9.31
N THR A 155 -2.80 9.68 8.90
CA THR A 155 -4.15 10.24 9.06
C THR A 155 -4.91 10.12 7.74
N VAL A 156 -6.06 9.46 7.72
CA VAL A 156 -6.86 9.27 6.49
C VAL A 156 -7.67 10.52 6.16
N GLY A 157 -7.90 10.79 4.87
CA GLY A 157 -8.88 11.81 4.45
C GLY A 157 -8.46 13.24 4.75
N THR A 158 -7.18 13.58 4.62
CA THR A 158 -6.69 14.96 4.77
C THR A 158 -5.81 15.35 3.57
N ALA A 159 -5.46 16.63 3.44
CA ALA A 159 -4.50 17.07 2.43
C ALA A 159 -3.12 16.40 2.61
N SER A 160 -2.81 16.00 3.84
CA SER A 160 -1.60 15.27 4.24
C SER A 160 -1.84 13.78 4.43
N GLY A 161 -2.90 13.22 3.84
CA GLY A 161 -3.29 11.84 4.07
C GLY A 161 -2.34 10.79 3.51
N ASN A 162 -1.48 11.19 2.57
CA ASN A 162 -0.42 10.34 2.04
C ASN A 162 0.89 10.35 2.84
N LEU A 163 1.02 11.20 3.86
CA LEU A 163 2.24 11.26 4.68
C LEU A 163 2.40 9.97 5.48
N ILE A 164 3.66 9.59 5.75
CA ILE A 164 3.94 8.39 6.54
C ILE A 164 3.41 8.51 7.97
N GLY A 165 3.00 7.38 8.53
CA GLY A 165 2.79 7.24 9.97
C GLY A 165 4.11 7.14 10.73
N LYS A 166 4.05 7.38 12.05
CA LYS A 166 5.19 7.26 12.96
C LYS A 166 5.80 5.85 13.02
N ALA A 167 5.01 4.83 12.68
CA ALA A 167 5.48 3.45 12.60
C ALA A 167 6.56 3.22 11.53
N LEU A 168 6.68 4.11 10.53
CA LEU A 168 7.67 4.02 9.45
C LEU A 168 8.92 4.88 9.69
N LEU A 169 9.01 5.57 10.83
CA LEU A 169 10.17 6.43 11.13
C LEU A 169 11.48 5.64 11.12
N GLY A 170 12.51 6.27 10.54
CA GLY A 170 13.84 5.69 10.39
C GLY A 170 13.98 4.71 9.24
N GLN A 171 12.89 4.41 8.51
CA GLN A 171 12.97 3.66 7.27
C GLN A 171 13.25 4.58 6.08
N TRP A 172 13.44 4.00 4.90
CA TRP A 172 13.64 4.75 3.68
C TRP A 172 12.75 4.23 2.55
N GLY A 173 12.50 5.12 1.60
CA GLY A 173 11.80 4.83 0.35
C GLY A 173 12.47 5.54 -0.81
N VAL A 174 11.79 5.56 -1.95
CA VAL A 174 12.27 6.22 -3.17
C VAL A 174 11.25 7.19 -3.72
N GLU A 175 11.70 8.39 -4.07
CA GLU A 175 10.91 9.35 -4.83
C GLU A 175 11.24 9.20 -6.32
N PRO A 176 10.31 8.70 -7.15
CA PRO A 176 10.47 8.66 -8.59
C PRO A 176 10.41 10.07 -9.22
N SER A 177 11.13 10.26 -10.31
CA SER A 177 11.04 11.42 -11.19
C SER A 177 10.72 11.00 -12.63
N TRP A 178 10.01 11.86 -13.35
CA TRP A 178 9.65 11.67 -14.75
C TRP A 178 9.93 12.96 -15.53
N GLY A 179 10.04 12.84 -16.85
CA GLY A 179 9.80 13.97 -17.74
C GLY A 179 8.31 14.32 -17.79
N SER A 180 7.90 15.14 -18.75
CA SER A 180 6.50 15.57 -18.91
C SER A 180 5.58 14.58 -19.63
N THR A 181 6.06 13.36 -19.88
CA THR A 181 5.33 12.33 -20.63
C THR A 181 4.49 11.45 -19.69
N ALA A 182 3.23 11.23 -20.06
CA ALA A 182 2.35 10.32 -19.35
C ALA A 182 2.73 8.84 -19.60
N TRP A 183 2.48 7.97 -18.62
CA TRP A 183 2.55 6.52 -18.76
C TRP A 183 3.89 5.97 -19.27
N VAL A 184 4.97 6.56 -18.79
CA VAL A 184 6.33 6.10 -19.00
C VAL A 184 6.94 5.68 -17.67
N THR A 185 7.92 4.78 -17.74
CA THR A 185 8.78 4.41 -16.62
C THR A 185 9.44 5.64 -16.02
N ALA A 186 9.64 5.64 -14.70
CA ALA A 186 10.37 6.72 -14.03
C ALA A 186 11.80 6.82 -14.60
N ALA A 187 12.26 8.05 -14.82
CA ALA A 187 13.59 8.32 -15.35
C ALA A 187 14.67 8.16 -14.29
N SER A 188 14.35 8.45 -13.04
CA SER A 188 15.25 8.29 -11.90
C SER A 188 14.48 8.13 -10.59
N TYR A 189 15.21 7.68 -9.57
CA TYR A 189 14.70 7.53 -8.21
C TYR A 189 15.66 8.18 -7.23
N VAL A 190 15.14 8.97 -6.29
CA VAL A 190 15.92 9.61 -5.22
C VAL A 190 15.57 8.95 -3.90
N ARG A 191 16.59 8.47 -3.17
CA ARG A 191 16.40 7.86 -1.85
C ARG A 191 15.88 8.90 -0.85
N GLN A 192 14.84 8.51 -0.11
CA GLN A 192 14.18 9.32 0.92
C GLN A 192 14.34 8.64 2.27
N VAL A 193 15.04 9.25 3.22
CA VAL A 193 15.19 8.72 4.58
C VAL A 193 14.16 9.37 5.48
N PHE A 194 13.28 8.59 6.09
CA PHE A 194 12.15 9.05 6.87
C PHE A 194 12.57 9.55 8.25
N THR A 195 13.06 10.79 8.31
CA THR A 195 13.53 11.45 9.54
C THR A 195 12.40 12.13 10.33
N GLY A 196 11.19 12.19 9.78
CA GLY A 196 10.00 12.78 10.39
C GLY A 196 8.73 12.40 9.62
N THR A 197 7.57 12.95 10.00
CA THR A 197 6.28 12.61 9.36
C THR A 197 5.70 13.72 8.50
N THR A 198 6.45 14.79 8.22
CA THR A 198 5.94 15.98 7.53
C THR A 198 6.35 16.08 6.05
N GLY A 199 7.45 15.43 5.65
CA GLY A 199 8.03 15.54 4.30
C GLY A 199 8.06 14.25 3.49
N PHE A 200 7.57 13.14 4.06
CA PHE A 200 7.69 11.80 3.47
C PHE A 200 6.33 11.15 3.30
N LYS A 201 6.17 10.40 2.22
CA LYS A 201 4.89 9.83 1.78
C LYS A 201 4.98 8.31 1.74
N GLU A 202 3.91 7.63 2.12
CA GLU A 202 3.91 6.16 2.26
C GLU A 202 4.27 5.45 0.95
N TYR A 203 3.79 5.93 -0.20
CA TYR A 203 4.11 5.31 -1.49
C TYR A 203 5.62 5.21 -1.74
N GLN A 204 6.43 6.13 -1.18
CA GLN A 204 7.88 6.11 -1.37
C GLN A 204 8.47 4.80 -0.85
N LEU A 205 7.96 4.29 0.28
CA LEU A 205 8.34 2.99 0.81
C LEU A 205 7.91 1.87 -0.13
N CYS A 206 6.65 1.90 -0.59
CA CYS A 206 6.10 0.86 -1.45
C CYS A 206 6.86 0.75 -2.78
N LEU A 207 7.16 1.89 -3.42
CA LEU A 207 7.87 1.93 -4.69
C LEU A 207 9.31 1.39 -4.60
N LYS A 208 9.88 1.25 -3.40
CA LYS A 208 11.14 0.53 -3.19
C LYS A 208 11.08 -0.90 -3.74
N CYS A 209 9.91 -1.55 -3.71
CA CYS A 209 9.73 -2.96 -4.11
C CYS A 209 8.69 -3.17 -5.23
N HIS A 210 7.86 -2.15 -5.46
CA HIS A 210 6.70 -2.15 -6.37
C HIS A 210 6.91 -1.29 -7.62
N SER A 211 8.16 -0.97 -7.94
CA SER A 211 8.49 -0.23 -9.15
C SER A 211 9.73 -0.76 -9.84
N SER A 212 10.00 -0.23 -11.03
CA SER A 212 11.24 -0.46 -11.78
C SER A 212 12.51 -0.16 -10.98
N TYR A 213 12.43 0.56 -9.85
CA TYR A 213 13.55 0.67 -8.91
C TYR A 213 14.09 -0.71 -8.47
N ALA A 214 13.19 -1.65 -8.12
CA ALA A 214 13.58 -2.98 -7.64
C ALA A 214 13.89 -3.95 -8.78
N PHE A 215 13.09 -3.92 -9.83
CA PHE A 215 13.02 -5.00 -10.82
C PHE A 215 13.35 -4.56 -12.25
N ALA A 216 13.79 -3.31 -12.44
CA ALA A 216 14.04 -2.71 -13.75
C ALA A 216 12.82 -2.91 -14.69
N SER A 217 12.99 -3.64 -15.79
CA SER A 217 11.95 -3.92 -16.78
C SER A 217 11.20 -5.24 -16.56
N SER A 218 11.53 -6.01 -15.51
CA SER A 218 11.04 -7.38 -15.30
C SER A 218 10.23 -7.49 -14.01
N PRO A 219 9.00 -6.96 -13.95
CA PRO A 219 8.18 -7.02 -12.75
C PRO A 219 7.88 -8.47 -12.33
N PRO A 220 7.76 -8.75 -11.01
CA PRO A 220 7.30 -10.05 -10.54
C PRO A 220 5.92 -10.41 -11.09
N ALA A 221 5.66 -11.72 -11.24
CA ALA A 221 4.42 -12.23 -11.79
C ALA A 221 3.19 -11.63 -11.09
N GLY A 222 2.27 -11.10 -11.89
CA GLY A 222 1.02 -10.51 -11.41
C GLY A 222 1.17 -9.15 -10.73
N ILE A 223 2.32 -8.49 -10.83
CA ILE A 223 2.57 -7.10 -10.38
C ILE A 223 2.89 -6.24 -11.60
N THR A 224 2.41 -5.00 -11.62
CA THR A 224 2.76 -3.95 -12.60
C THR A 224 3.76 -2.96 -12.01
N ASP A 225 4.37 -2.09 -12.80
CA ASP A 225 5.16 -0.98 -12.27
C ASP A 225 4.26 0.12 -11.72
N GLN A 226 4.11 0.19 -10.40
CA GLN A 226 3.29 1.21 -9.74
C GLN A 226 3.82 2.63 -10.00
N ALA A 227 5.11 2.82 -10.28
CA ALA A 227 5.61 4.16 -10.61
C ALA A 227 5.02 4.65 -11.95
N ILE A 228 4.80 3.78 -12.94
CA ILE A 228 4.13 4.16 -14.18
C ILE A 228 2.69 4.59 -13.89
N GLU A 229 1.98 3.83 -13.07
CA GLU A 229 0.58 4.08 -12.72
C GLU A 229 0.39 5.37 -11.92
N LEU A 230 1.36 5.73 -11.06
CA LEU A 230 1.36 6.92 -10.22
C LEU A 230 2.03 8.15 -10.85
N ASN A 231 2.45 8.07 -12.11
CA ASN A 231 3.05 9.19 -12.83
C ASN A 231 2.11 10.43 -12.78
N PRO A 232 2.59 11.62 -12.34
CA PRO A 232 1.76 12.83 -12.21
C PRO A 232 1.23 13.36 -13.54
N TYR A 233 1.79 12.93 -14.66
CA TYR A 233 1.36 13.29 -16.01
C TYR A 233 0.28 12.35 -16.56
N ASN A 234 -0.11 11.30 -15.82
CA ASN A 234 -1.29 10.51 -16.13
C ASN A 234 -2.57 11.36 -15.95
N ARG A 235 -3.54 11.21 -16.86
CA ARG A 235 -4.80 11.96 -16.79
C ARG A 235 -5.75 11.43 -15.71
N GLY A 236 -5.72 10.13 -15.45
CA GLY A 236 -6.46 9.48 -14.38
C GLY A 236 -5.52 9.04 -13.27
N ALA A 237 -5.90 9.30 -12.02
CA ALA A 237 -5.13 8.87 -10.85
C ALA A 237 -6.03 8.86 -9.61
N HIS A 238 -5.70 7.99 -8.67
CA HIS A 238 -6.00 8.18 -7.26
C HIS A 238 -4.92 9.05 -6.59
N PRO A 239 -5.25 9.93 -5.63
CA PRO A 239 -4.34 10.96 -5.12
C PRO A 239 -3.30 10.43 -4.10
N LEU A 240 -2.51 9.42 -4.47
CA LEU A 240 -1.42 8.89 -3.63
C LEU A 240 -0.22 9.85 -3.56
N ARG A 241 0.08 10.59 -4.63
CA ARG A 241 1.25 11.50 -4.68
C ARG A 241 0.96 12.92 -4.23
N ALA A 242 -0.17 13.44 -4.67
CA ALA A 242 -0.66 14.80 -4.44
C ALA A 242 -2.18 14.82 -4.66
N GLY A 243 -2.85 15.88 -4.18
CA GLY A 243 -4.27 16.08 -4.45
C GLY A 243 -4.51 16.20 -5.96
N LEU A 244 -5.67 15.72 -6.43
CA LEU A 244 -5.97 15.65 -7.87
C LEU A 244 -5.96 17.01 -8.58
N SER A 245 -6.20 18.12 -7.86
CA SER A 245 -6.08 19.47 -8.42
C SER A 245 -4.65 19.79 -8.87
N SER A 246 -3.65 19.19 -8.21
CA SER A 246 -2.22 19.31 -8.51
C SER A 246 -1.70 18.24 -9.47
N GLN A 247 -2.54 17.30 -9.92
CA GLN A 247 -2.15 16.31 -10.94
C GLN A 247 -1.87 17.03 -12.26
N ALA A 248 -0.63 16.96 -12.75
CA ALA A 248 -0.16 17.74 -13.90
C ALA A 248 -0.84 17.32 -15.21
N GLY A 249 -1.00 16.01 -15.41
CA GLY A 249 -1.65 15.46 -16.60
C GLY A 249 -3.17 15.60 -16.63
N ALA A 250 -3.81 15.81 -15.47
CA ALA A 250 -5.26 15.87 -15.41
C ALA A 250 -5.79 17.14 -16.10
N THR A 251 -6.78 16.98 -16.96
CA THR A 251 -7.52 18.09 -17.58
C THR A 251 -8.62 18.60 -16.63
N SER A 252 -9.15 19.81 -16.83
CA SER A 252 -10.31 20.27 -16.06
C SER A 252 -11.61 19.56 -16.52
N PRO A 253 -12.56 19.27 -15.61
CA PRO A 253 -12.42 19.34 -14.16
C PRO A 253 -11.49 18.24 -13.63
N LYS A 254 -10.60 18.62 -12.70
CA LYS A 254 -9.64 17.68 -12.08
C LYS A 254 -10.25 16.94 -10.89
N ALA A 255 -10.89 17.66 -9.98
CA ALA A 255 -11.57 17.08 -8.83
C ALA A 255 -12.85 16.32 -9.25
N LEU A 256 -13.25 15.35 -8.42
CA LEU A 256 -14.59 14.74 -8.48
C LEU A 256 -15.62 15.67 -7.86
N ALA A 257 -16.88 15.54 -8.28
CA ALA A 257 -17.98 16.24 -7.60
C ALA A 257 -18.22 15.63 -6.21
N ALA A 258 -18.72 16.43 -5.27
CA ALA A 258 -18.96 15.98 -3.89
C ALA A 258 -19.90 14.77 -3.79
N SER A 259 -20.90 14.70 -4.67
CA SER A 259 -21.82 13.56 -4.74
C SER A 259 -21.14 12.26 -5.17
N GLN A 260 -19.94 12.28 -5.75
CA GLN A 260 -19.22 11.11 -6.25
C GLN A 260 -18.21 10.54 -5.25
N MET A 261 -18.21 11.05 -4.01
CA MET A 261 -17.30 10.62 -2.95
C MET A 261 -18.03 10.39 -1.63
N SER A 262 -17.61 9.36 -0.90
CA SER A 262 -18.05 9.08 0.46
C SER A 262 -17.04 9.59 1.48
N ALA A 263 -17.50 9.86 2.71
CA ALA A 263 -16.61 10.13 3.84
C ALA A 263 -15.56 9.01 4.03
N PRO A 264 -14.33 9.34 4.47
CA PRO A 264 -13.86 10.67 4.90
C PRO A 264 -13.37 11.58 3.76
N TRP A 265 -13.63 11.23 2.49
CA TRP A 265 -13.14 11.96 1.33
C TRP A 265 -14.05 13.13 0.92
N THR A 266 -14.10 14.18 1.76
CA THR A 266 -15.02 15.31 1.60
C THR A 266 -14.39 16.56 0.97
N ALA A 267 -13.06 16.67 0.93
CA ALA A 267 -12.33 17.79 0.33
C ALA A 267 -11.65 17.34 -0.98
N MET A 268 -12.51 17.05 -1.97
CA MET A 268 -12.12 16.55 -3.29
C MET A 268 -11.10 17.47 -3.97
N GLY A 269 -10.04 16.87 -4.51
CA GLY A 269 -9.00 17.56 -5.24
C GLY A 269 -7.84 18.06 -4.38
N SER A 270 -8.03 18.29 -3.08
CA SER A 270 -6.95 18.65 -2.15
C SER A 270 -6.53 17.49 -1.24
N GLN A 271 -7.45 16.60 -0.87
CA GLN A 271 -7.12 15.40 -0.09
C GLN A 271 -6.19 14.45 -0.85
N THR A 272 -5.31 13.80 -0.08
CA THR A 272 -4.42 12.73 -0.54
C THR A 272 -4.69 11.45 0.24
N MET A 273 -4.27 10.32 -0.33
CA MET A 273 -4.43 9.00 0.25
C MET A 273 -3.09 8.29 0.37
N SER A 274 -3.02 7.30 1.26
CA SER A 274 -1.89 6.39 1.36
C SER A 274 -2.21 5.07 0.64
N CYS A 275 -1.19 4.25 0.37
CA CYS A 275 -1.41 2.92 -0.19
C CYS A 275 -2.22 2.06 0.78
N SER A 276 -1.99 2.22 2.09
CA SER A 276 -2.67 1.50 3.17
C SER A 276 -4.12 1.94 3.44
N ASP A 277 -4.61 2.98 2.77
CA ASP A 277 -6.04 3.28 2.73
C ASP A 277 -6.82 2.23 1.92
N CYS A 278 -6.16 1.58 0.97
CA CYS A 278 -6.71 0.51 0.12
C CYS A 278 -6.10 -0.87 0.45
N HIS A 279 -4.81 -0.91 0.79
CA HIS A 279 -4.04 -2.14 1.02
C HIS A 279 -3.71 -2.33 2.51
N ASP A 280 -4.57 -3.05 3.22
CA ASP A 280 -4.49 -3.25 4.67
C ASP A 280 -5.34 -4.47 5.02
N SER A 281 -5.39 -4.86 6.29
CA SER A 281 -6.22 -5.98 6.72
C SER A 281 -7.70 -5.76 6.39
N ASP A 282 -8.38 -6.84 5.98
CA ASP A 282 -9.84 -6.89 5.82
C ASP A 282 -10.60 -6.72 7.15
N ALA A 283 -9.97 -7.01 8.28
CA ALA A 283 -10.58 -6.87 9.60
C ALA A 283 -10.18 -5.57 10.29
N ALA A 284 -11.17 -4.78 10.73
CA ALA A 284 -10.93 -3.46 11.31
C ALA A 284 -10.14 -3.48 12.64
N SER A 285 -10.25 -4.58 13.40
CA SER A 285 -9.55 -4.81 14.67
C SER A 285 -8.06 -5.14 14.52
N ASP A 286 -7.64 -5.54 13.32
CA ASP A 286 -6.27 -5.99 13.10
C ASP A 286 -5.29 -4.81 13.11
N PRO A 287 -4.00 -5.08 13.41
CA PRO A 287 -2.94 -4.09 13.25
C PRO A 287 -2.93 -3.50 11.84
N LYS A 288 -2.85 -2.18 11.76
CA LYS A 288 -2.88 -1.44 10.50
C LYS A 288 -1.59 -1.63 9.71
N GLY A 289 -1.74 -1.69 8.39
CA GLY A 289 -0.64 -1.80 7.43
C GLY A 289 -0.81 -3.04 6.55
N PRO A 290 -0.10 -3.10 5.42
CA PRO A 290 -0.32 -4.10 4.38
C PRO A 290 0.26 -5.48 4.73
N HIS A 291 0.18 -5.95 5.99
CA HIS A 291 0.75 -7.23 6.40
C HIS A 291 0.05 -8.41 5.70
N GLY A 292 -1.27 -8.47 5.80
CA GLY A 292 -2.08 -9.49 5.14
C GLY A 292 -3.59 -9.26 5.25
N SER A 293 -4.34 -9.84 4.30
CA SER A 293 -5.79 -9.78 4.17
C SER A 293 -6.34 -11.11 3.65
N ALA A 294 -7.59 -11.43 3.99
CA ALA A 294 -8.32 -12.50 3.32
C ALA A 294 -8.71 -12.13 1.88
N ALA A 295 -8.72 -10.84 1.53
CA ALA A 295 -9.01 -10.35 0.20
C ALA A 295 -7.77 -10.31 -0.70
N SER A 296 -7.95 -10.65 -1.98
CA SER A 296 -6.89 -10.59 -2.99
C SER A 296 -6.22 -9.22 -3.02
N ARG A 297 -4.92 -9.19 -3.31
CA ARG A 297 -4.10 -7.97 -3.35
C ARG A 297 -4.05 -7.19 -2.03
N ILE A 298 -4.30 -7.88 -0.91
CA ILE A 298 -4.28 -7.29 0.44
C ILE A 298 -5.31 -6.16 0.55
N LEU A 299 -6.47 -6.30 -0.10
CA LEU A 299 -7.48 -5.23 -0.08
C LEU A 299 -8.17 -5.13 1.29
N LYS A 300 -8.43 -3.89 1.71
CA LYS A 300 -9.18 -3.53 2.90
C LYS A 300 -10.63 -3.15 2.58
N GLY A 301 -11.45 -3.24 3.61
CA GLY A 301 -12.80 -2.70 3.65
C GLY A 301 -13.84 -3.81 3.57
N PRO A 302 -15.10 -3.49 3.88
CA PRO A 302 -16.18 -4.46 3.79
C PRO A 302 -16.37 -4.97 2.36
N ARG A 303 -16.13 -4.11 1.37
CA ARG A 303 -16.21 -4.42 -0.05
C ARG A 303 -14.84 -4.77 -0.58
N LYS A 304 -14.69 -5.94 -1.20
CA LYS A 304 -13.38 -6.53 -1.53
C LYS A 304 -13.28 -7.10 -2.94
N TYR A 305 -14.34 -7.01 -3.72
CA TYR A 305 -14.46 -7.70 -4.99
C TYR A 305 -14.28 -6.74 -6.17
N TRP A 306 -13.23 -6.97 -6.95
CA TRP A 306 -12.95 -6.33 -8.24
C TRP A 306 -11.93 -7.16 -9.03
N PRO A 307 -12.08 -7.33 -10.36
CA PRO A 307 -13.20 -6.90 -11.20
C PRO A 307 -14.41 -7.84 -11.18
N LYS A 308 -14.27 -8.96 -10.47
CA LYS A 308 -15.29 -10.01 -10.35
C LYS A 308 -15.94 -10.01 -8.98
N ASN A 309 -17.20 -10.41 -8.92
CA ASN A 309 -17.98 -10.62 -7.70
C ASN A 309 -17.63 -11.96 -7.03
N ALA A 310 -18.29 -12.26 -5.90
CA ALA A 310 -18.07 -13.50 -5.14
C ALA A 310 -18.42 -14.78 -5.92
N ALA A 311 -19.28 -14.69 -6.92
CA ALA A 311 -19.64 -15.79 -7.82
C ALA A 311 -18.69 -15.92 -9.03
N ASN A 312 -17.55 -15.20 -9.03
CA ASN A 312 -16.55 -15.19 -10.09
C ASN A 312 -17.06 -14.68 -11.45
N ALA A 313 -18.16 -13.91 -11.45
CA ALA A 313 -18.67 -13.18 -12.60
C ALA A 313 -18.19 -11.72 -12.58
N LEU A 314 -17.98 -11.11 -13.76
CA LEU A 314 -17.62 -9.69 -13.86
C LEU A 314 -18.77 -8.81 -13.38
N TRP A 315 -18.46 -7.74 -12.65
CA TRP A 315 -19.46 -6.75 -12.25
C TRP A 315 -20.06 -6.03 -13.45
N THR A 316 -21.38 -5.83 -13.41
CA THR A 316 -22.15 -5.15 -14.44
C THR A 316 -22.97 -3.99 -13.89
N LEU A 317 -23.40 -3.08 -14.77
CA LEU A 317 -24.35 -2.03 -14.39
C LEU A 317 -25.73 -2.59 -14.01
N GLN A 318 -26.12 -3.76 -14.54
CA GLN A 318 -27.37 -4.42 -14.18
C GLN A 318 -27.36 -4.92 -12.74
N ASP A 319 -26.21 -5.37 -12.22
CA ASP A 319 -26.07 -5.74 -10.81
C ASP A 319 -26.46 -4.57 -9.91
N VAL A 320 -25.99 -3.37 -10.26
CA VAL A 320 -26.25 -2.14 -9.50
C VAL A 320 -27.69 -1.64 -9.69
N ARG A 321 -28.21 -1.70 -10.93
CA ARG A 321 -29.57 -1.28 -11.27
C ARG A 321 -30.62 -2.10 -10.54
N ASN A 322 -30.49 -3.42 -10.61
CA ASN A 322 -31.44 -4.40 -10.10
C ASN A 322 -31.16 -4.80 -8.65
N ASN A 323 -30.15 -4.21 -8.01
CA ASN A 323 -29.72 -4.54 -6.65
C ASN A 323 -29.39 -6.04 -6.47
N GLN A 324 -28.62 -6.59 -7.39
CA GLN A 324 -28.22 -7.99 -7.43
C GLN A 324 -26.79 -8.20 -6.94
N ASN A 325 -26.46 -9.46 -6.65
CA ASN A 325 -25.11 -9.93 -6.33
C ASN A 325 -24.42 -9.15 -5.20
N SER A 326 -25.19 -8.56 -4.28
CA SER A 326 -24.67 -7.80 -3.14
C SER A 326 -23.74 -6.64 -3.55
N TRP A 327 -23.94 -6.03 -4.72
CA TRP A 327 -23.02 -5.00 -5.26
C TRP A 327 -22.69 -3.88 -4.26
N SER A 328 -23.67 -3.44 -3.46
CA SER A 328 -23.52 -2.34 -2.51
C SER A 328 -22.65 -2.69 -1.30
N THR A 329 -22.49 -3.98 -0.98
CA THR A 329 -21.67 -4.50 0.11
C THR A 329 -20.40 -5.21 -0.35
N ASP A 330 -20.30 -5.56 -1.64
CA ASP A 330 -19.18 -6.35 -2.16
C ASP A 330 -18.27 -5.61 -3.16
N LEU A 331 -18.81 -4.70 -3.99
CA LEU A 331 -18.06 -4.03 -5.06
C LEU A 331 -17.01 -3.06 -4.46
N PHE A 332 -15.72 -3.33 -4.71
CA PHE A 332 -14.62 -2.59 -4.08
C PHE A 332 -14.71 -1.06 -4.27
N CYS A 333 -15.07 -0.59 -5.47
CA CYS A 333 -15.12 0.82 -5.82
C CYS A 333 -16.07 1.63 -4.91
N VAL A 334 -17.14 1.00 -4.42
CA VAL A 334 -18.18 1.69 -3.64
C VAL A 334 -17.83 1.82 -2.16
N ASN A 335 -16.60 1.43 -1.77
CA ASN A 335 -15.96 1.91 -0.54
C ASN A 335 -15.82 3.44 -0.52
N CYS A 336 -15.58 4.05 -1.69
CA CYS A 336 -15.33 5.49 -1.80
C CYS A 336 -16.27 6.17 -2.80
N HIS A 337 -16.63 5.48 -3.88
CA HIS A 337 -17.41 6.05 -4.98
C HIS A 337 -18.87 5.56 -4.93
N PRO A 338 -19.80 6.33 -4.37
CA PRO A 338 -21.22 6.01 -4.50
C PRO A 338 -21.61 6.04 -5.98
N LEU A 339 -22.35 5.03 -6.42
CA LEU A 339 -22.87 4.94 -7.78
C LEU A 339 -24.27 5.53 -7.93
N ARG A 340 -25.05 5.51 -6.83
CA ARG A 340 -26.45 5.98 -6.79
C ARG A 340 -26.70 6.87 -5.56
N SER A 341 -27.68 7.76 -5.69
CA SER A 341 -28.33 8.46 -4.58
C SER A 341 -29.83 8.16 -4.64
N GLY A 342 -30.32 7.34 -3.71
CA GLY A 342 -31.62 6.69 -3.86
C GLY A 342 -31.68 5.89 -5.15
N SER A 343 -32.71 6.13 -5.97
CA SER A 343 -32.88 5.47 -7.27
C SER A 343 -32.06 6.13 -8.40
N ASN A 344 -31.46 7.29 -8.19
CA ASN A 344 -30.83 8.06 -9.25
C ASN A 344 -29.35 7.69 -9.40
N TRP A 345 -28.89 7.54 -10.64
CA TRP A 345 -27.47 7.40 -10.95
C TRP A 345 -26.71 8.71 -10.75
N LEU A 346 -25.48 8.60 -10.24
CA LEU A 346 -24.62 9.77 -9.98
C LEU A 346 -23.72 10.14 -11.17
N SER A 347 -23.83 9.40 -12.28
CA SER A 347 -23.12 9.70 -13.52
C SER A 347 -23.94 9.26 -14.73
N GLU A 348 -24.01 10.14 -15.73
CA GLU A 348 -24.77 9.94 -16.96
C GLU A 348 -24.37 8.68 -17.74
N PRO A 349 -23.07 8.33 -17.90
CA PRO A 349 -22.70 7.09 -18.58
C PRO A 349 -23.19 5.83 -17.87
N HIS A 350 -23.36 5.85 -16.54
CA HIS A 350 -23.95 4.69 -15.86
C HIS A 350 -25.45 4.61 -16.15
N ASP A 351 -26.17 5.72 -16.04
CA ASP A 351 -27.62 5.79 -16.31
C ASP A 351 -27.95 5.35 -17.74
N ALA A 352 -27.28 5.97 -18.72
CA ALA A 352 -27.52 5.71 -20.14
C ALA A 352 -27.24 4.25 -20.58
N HIS A 353 -26.47 3.50 -19.78
CA HIS A 353 -26.05 2.13 -20.11
C HIS A 353 -26.57 1.07 -19.13
N ASP A 354 -27.31 1.43 -18.08
CA ASP A 354 -27.69 0.50 -17.01
C ASP A 354 -28.59 -0.66 -17.49
N SER A 355 -29.34 -0.43 -18.56
CA SER A 355 -30.29 -1.34 -19.18
C SER A 355 -29.72 -2.05 -20.40
N ARG A 356 -28.51 -1.71 -20.83
CA ARG A 356 -27.88 -2.28 -22.03
C ARG A 356 -27.27 -3.65 -21.73
N THR A 357 -27.41 -4.55 -22.70
CA THR A 357 -26.84 -5.90 -22.64
C THR A 357 -25.96 -6.20 -23.84
N PHE A 358 -24.95 -7.04 -23.60
CA PHE A 358 -24.02 -7.58 -24.57
C PHE A 358 -23.85 -9.07 -24.27
N ASP A 359 -24.03 -9.93 -25.28
CA ASP A 359 -24.10 -11.40 -25.11
C ASP A 359 -25.12 -11.85 -24.04
N GLY A 360 -26.25 -11.14 -23.94
CA GLY A 360 -27.29 -11.42 -22.94
C GLY A 360 -26.91 -11.05 -21.49
N GLN A 361 -25.74 -10.44 -21.27
CA GLN A 361 -25.27 -9.99 -19.96
C GLN A 361 -25.28 -8.45 -19.89
N GLY A 362 -25.43 -7.89 -18.69
CA GLY A 362 -25.35 -6.44 -18.49
C GLY A 362 -23.98 -5.87 -18.89
N MET A 363 -23.92 -4.56 -19.14
CA MET A 363 -22.65 -3.87 -19.45
C MET A 363 -21.65 -4.04 -18.30
N LYS A 364 -20.53 -4.71 -18.58
CA LYS A 364 -19.46 -5.01 -17.62
C LYS A 364 -18.60 -3.78 -17.37
N CYS A 365 -18.23 -3.52 -16.12
CA CYS A 365 -17.41 -2.36 -15.78
C CYS A 365 -16.05 -2.37 -16.50
N VAL A 366 -15.46 -3.55 -16.72
CA VAL A 366 -14.18 -3.73 -17.42
C VAL A 366 -14.22 -3.39 -18.91
N MET A 367 -15.41 -3.18 -19.49
CA MET A 367 -15.54 -2.69 -20.86
C MET A 367 -15.05 -1.24 -20.99
N CYS A 368 -15.03 -0.50 -19.88
CA CYS A 368 -14.65 0.92 -19.83
C CYS A 368 -13.47 1.17 -18.87
N HIS A 369 -13.48 0.54 -17.69
CA HIS A 369 -12.56 0.86 -16.60
C HIS A 369 -11.39 -0.11 -16.48
N SER A 370 -10.23 0.44 -16.13
CA SER A 370 -9.01 -0.33 -15.82
C SER A 370 -9.23 -1.35 -14.72
N VAL A 371 -8.69 -2.55 -14.88
CA VAL A 371 -8.64 -3.56 -13.80
C VAL A 371 -7.74 -3.11 -12.65
N ASN A 372 -6.68 -2.34 -12.94
CA ASN A 372 -5.80 -1.75 -11.94
C ASN A 372 -6.17 -0.28 -11.74
N PRO A 373 -6.88 0.09 -10.66
CA PRO A 373 -7.46 1.42 -10.51
C PRO A 373 -6.49 2.43 -9.90
N HIS A 374 -5.16 2.28 -9.99
CA HIS A 374 -4.23 3.26 -9.40
C HIS A 374 -4.18 4.56 -10.22
N GLY A 375 -3.98 4.43 -11.53
CA GLY A 375 -3.97 5.53 -12.49
C GLY A 375 -4.09 5.01 -13.91
N SER A 376 -4.26 5.92 -14.87
CA SER A 376 -4.51 5.60 -16.29
C SER A 376 -4.03 6.72 -17.21
N LYS A 377 -3.67 6.35 -18.45
CA LYS A 377 -3.34 7.32 -19.51
C LYS A 377 -4.46 8.35 -19.72
N ARG A 378 -5.71 7.89 -19.66
CA ARG A 378 -6.93 8.68 -19.89
C ARG A 378 -7.61 9.05 -18.58
N SER A 379 -8.47 10.06 -18.59
CA SER A 379 -9.20 10.49 -17.39
C SER A 379 -10.19 9.42 -16.92
N ARG A 380 -10.63 9.49 -15.65
CA ARG A 380 -11.69 8.63 -15.07
C ARG A 380 -11.39 7.12 -15.07
N LEU A 381 -10.10 6.75 -15.04
CA LEU A 381 -9.65 5.35 -15.08
C LEU A 381 -10.18 4.59 -16.30
N ILE A 382 -10.42 5.31 -17.40
CA ILE A 382 -10.84 4.73 -18.68
C ILE A 382 -9.63 4.12 -19.38
N VAL A 383 -9.84 2.95 -19.97
CA VAL A 383 -8.86 2.24 -20.79
C VAL A 383 -9.42 1.97 -22.19
N TYR A 384 -8.57 2.07 -23.20
CA TYR A 384 -8.88 1.68 -24.56
C TYR A 384 -8.63 0.20 -24.81
N ASP A 385 -9.21 -0.32 -25.87
CA ASP A 385 -9.08 -1.71 -26.35
C ASP A 385 -7.63 -2.11 -26.68
N THR A 386 -6.78 -1.12 -26.98
CA THR A 386 -5.35 -1.30 -27.24
C THR A 386 -4.47 -1.37 -25.98
N GLU A 387 -5.03 -1.14 -24.78
CA GLU A 387 -4.24 -1.25 -23.56
C GLU A 387 -3.84 -2.71 -23.31
N PRO A 388 -2.60 -2.95 -22.85
CA PRO A 388 -2.17 -4.30 -22.51
C PRO A 388 -2.81 -4.78 -21.21
N ALA A 389 -2.83 -6.09 -21.01
CA ALA A 389 -3.08 -6.69 -19.71
C ALA A 389 -2.01 -6.22 -18.68
N PRO A 390 -2.36 -6.07 -17.39
CA PRO A 390 -3.67 -6.33 -16.81
C PRO A 390 -4.65 -5.16 -16.90
N TYR A 391 -4.25 -3.97 -17.40
CA TYR A 391 -5.12 -2.77 -17.42
C TYR A 391 -6.39 -3.02 -18.22
N ASN A 392 -6.24 -3.59 -19.41
CA ASN A 392 -7.33 -4.20 -20.15
C ASN A 392 -7.56 -5.62 -19.62
N TYR A 393 -8.80 -5.93 -19.22
CA TYR A 393 -9.15 -7.29 -18.83
C TYR A 393 -9.03 -8.21 -20.05
N SER A 394 -8.23 -9.26 -19.96
CA SER A 394 -7.98 -10.19 -21.07
C SER A 394 -8.80 -11.47 -20.88
N GLY A 395 -10.11 -11.34 -20.74
CA GLY A 395 -11.02 -12.48 -20.63
C GLY A 395 -11.25 -13.18 -21.97
N THR A 396 -11.73 -14.41 -21.91
CA THR A 396 -12.01 -15.24 -23.11
C THR A 396 -13.32 -14.86 -23.80
N GLY A 397 -14.27 -14.22 -23.10
CA GLY A 397 -15.53 -13.77 -23.68
C GLY A 397 -15.35 -12.60 -24.66
N THR A 398 -16.28 -12.48 -25.62
CA THR A 398 -16.27 -11.43 -26.65
C THR A 398 -16.16 -10.02 -26.06
N PHE A 399 -16.90 -9.78 -24.97
CA PHE A 399 -16.96 -8.48 -24.27
C PHE A 399 -16.27 -8.49 -22.89
N ASP A 400 -15.45 -9.50 -22.61
CA ASP A 400 -14.64 -9.56 -21.39
C ASP A 400 -13.32 -8.80 -21.57
N LYS A 401 -13.41 -7.55 -22.05
CA LYS A 401 -12.27 -6.67 -22.35
C LYS A 401 -12.72 -5.22 -22.53
N ALA A 402 -11.78 -4.30 -22.51
CA ALA A 402 -12.00 -2.90 -22.82
C ALA A 402 -12.42 -2.72 -24.28
N LEU A 403 -13.44 -1.88 -24.51
CA LEU A 403 -14.07 -1.69 -25.83
C LEU A 403 -13.95 -0.26 -26.35
N ILE A 404 -13.41 0.65 -25.54
CA ILE A 404 -13.29 2.05 -25.86
C ILE A 404 -12.13 2.26 -26.82
N LYS A 405 -12.30 3.13 -27.82
CA LYS A 405 -11.25 3.58 -28.74
C LYS A 405 -10.98 5.08 -28.63
N GLY A 406 -11.94 5.82 -28.10
CA GLY A 406 -11.86 7.26 -27.89
C GLY A 406 -12.74 7.67 -26.71
N PHE A 407 -12.20 8.46 -25.80
CA PHE A 407 -12.91 9.00 -24.65
C PHE A 407 -12.60 10.48 -24.48
N LYS A 408 -13.64 11.31 -24.34
CA LYS A 408 -13.51 12.74 -24.07
C LYS A 408 -14.19 13.06 -22.75
N LYS A 409 -13.42 13.51 -21.77
CA LYS A 409 -13.96 13.92 -20.47
C LYS A 409 -14.95 15.08 -20.62
N ALA A 410 -16.12 14.95 -20.00
CA ALA A 410 -17.13 15.99 -19.91
C ALA A 410 -16.85 16.98 -18.76
N SER A 411 -17.53 18.13 -18.78
CA SER A 411 -17.40 19.17 -17.75
C SER A 411 -18.02 18.80 -16.40
N SER A 412 -18.92 17.81 -16.36
CA SER A 412 -19.56 17.30 -15.14
C SER A 412 -19.84 15.80 -15.30
N PRO A 413 -20.09 15.05 -14.20
CA PRO A 413 -20.45 13.64 -14.28
C PRO A 413 -21.80 13.37 -14.95
N THR A 414 -22.65 14.38 -15.09
CA THR A 414 -24.01 14.30 -15.67
C THR A 414 -24.11 14.91 -17.08
N ASN A 415 -22.99 15.36 -17.66
CA ASN A 415 -22.96 16.04 -18.97
C ASN A 415 -22.22 15.23 -20.03
N TYR A 416 -22.25 13.90 -19.94
CA TYR A 416 -21.72 13.03 -20.99
C TYR A 416 -22.79 12.79 -22.05
N ALA A 417 -22.39 12.86 -23.32
CA ALA A 417 -23.21 12.50 -24.46
C ALA A 417 -22.52 11.40 -25.27
N LYS A 418 -23.24 10.79 -26.23
CA LYS A 418 -22.68 9.76 -27.12
C LYS A 418 -21.39 10.20 -27.82
N GLY A 419 -21.25 11.48 -28.16
CA GLY A 419 -20.02 12.02 -28.78
C GLY A 419 -18.79 12.03 -27.88
N ASN A 420 -18.95 11.83 -26.57
CA ASN A 420 -17.82 11.71 -25.63
C ASN A 420 -17.12 10.36 -25.69
N CYS A 421 -17.67 9.39 -26.42
CA CYS A 421 -17.11 8.05 -26.49
C CYS A 421 -17.19 7.49 -27.91
N TYR A 422 -16.13 6.79 -28.31
CA TYR A 422 -16.04 5.99 -29.53
C TYR A 422 -15.52 4.61 -29.13
N THR A 423 -16.06 3.55 -29.74
CA THR A 423 -15.84 2.15 -29.33
C THR A 423 -15.52 1.28 -30.53
N ILE A 424 -15.23 -0.01 -30.29
CA ILE A 424 -15.32 -1.03 -31.33
C ILE A 424 -16.72 -1.08 -31.97
N SER A 425 -16.81 -1.72 -33.14
CA SER A 425 -18.09 -1.98 -33.81
C SER A 425 -19.03 -2.78 -32.90
N GLY A 426 -20.34 -2.45 -32.92
CA GLY A 426 -21.38 -3.14 -32.17
C GLY A 426 -21.82 -2.47 -30.86
N CYS A 427 -21.18 -1.38 -30.40
CA CYS A 427 -21.66 -0.59 -29.25
C CYS A 427 -22.31 0.74 -29.71
N HIS A 428 -21.50 1.79 -29.91
CA HIS A 428 -21.98 3.07 -30.47
C HIS A 428 -21.59 3.16 -31.95
N GLY A 429 -22.55 3.40 -32.85
CA GLY A 429 -22.32 3.56 -34.29
C GLY A 429 -21.62 4.86 -34.71
N ASN A 430 -20.82 5.45 -33.81
CA ASN A 430 -20.20 6.75 -34.05
C ASN A 430 -18.90 6.59 -34.83
N THR A 431 -18.70 7.47 -35.80
CA THR A 431 -17.40 7.74 -36.42
C THR A 431 -16.49 8.46 -35.42
N ASN A 432 -15.17 8.26 -35.49
CA ASN A 432 -14.19 9.01 -34.69
C ASN A 432 -14.36 10.53 -34.91
N THR A 433 -14.91 11.25 -33.92
CA THR A 433 -15.14 12.70 -34.03
C THR A 433 -13.95 13.54 -33.55
N GLY A 434 -12.83 12.91 -33.17
CA GLY A 434 -11.64 13.58 -32.65
C GLY A 434 -11.81 14.22 -31.27
N GLY A 435 -10.71 14.78 -30.74
CA GLY A 435 -10.70 15.46 -29.44
C GLY A 435 -10.78 14.53 -28.22
N TYR A 436 -10.40 13.26 -28.38
CA TYR A 436 -10.33 12.27 -27.31
C TYR A 436 -9.02 12.39 -26.51
N ASP A 437 -9.03 11.87 -25.29
CA ASP A 437 -7.83 11.67 -24.48
C ASP A 437 -6.86 10.77 -25.28
N PRO A 438 -5.56 11.14 -25.35
CA PRO A 438 -4.55 10.44 -26.14
C PRO A 438 -4.27 9.05 -25.59
#